data_AF-A0A7Z2ZJ88-F1
#
_entry.id   AF-A0A7Z2ZJ88-F1
#
_cell.length_a   1.000
_cell.length_b   1.000
_cell.length_c   1.000
_cell.angle_alpha   90.00
_cell.angle_beta   90.00
_cell.angle_gamma   90.00
#
_symmetry.space_group_name_H-M   'P 1'
#
loop_
_entity.id
_entity.type
_entity.pdbx_description
1 polymer ?
#
loop_
_entity_poly.entity_id
_entity_poly.type
_entity_poly.pdbx_seq_one_letter_code
_entity_poly.pdbx_strand_id
1 'polypeptide(L)' 'MLLRSHRVFADVIVMRDAVRLAIHLHRAANPALFIKHVSDGTRFTVVAKLRSVDELEAMRPFLVEAYEQSLA' A
#
# COMPACT_ATOMS: atom_id res chain seq x y z
N MET A 1 -2.07 -15.40 -18.50
CA MET A 1 -3.20 -15.35 -17.55
C MET A 1 -2.60 -15.37 -16.15
N LEU A 2 -2.42 -14.21 -15.52
CA LEU A 2 -1.83 -14.11 -14.18
C LEU A 2 -2.85 -14.66 -13.17
N LEU A 3 -2.49 -15.70 -12.44
CA LEU A 3 -3.26 -16.20 -11.31
C LEU A 3 -3.48 -15.03 -10.33
N ARG A 4 -4.69 -14.49 -10.29
CA ARG A 4 -5.11 -13.52 -9.27
C ARG A 4 -5.20 -14.28 -7.94
N SER A 5 -4.07 -14.41 -7.26
CA SER A 5 -4.06 -14.80 -5.85
C SER A 5 -4.74 -13.68 -5.07
N HIS A 6 -5.89 -13.98 -4.48
CA HIS A 6 -6.73 -13.06 -3.70
C HIS A 6 -6.07 -12.51 -2.42
N ARG A 7 -4.75 -12.68 -2.23
CA ARG A 7 -4.05 -12.43 -0.96
C ARG A 7 -2.83 -11.51 -1.04
N VAL A 8 -2.62 -10.82 -2.15
CA VAL A 8 -1.57 -9.79 -2.22
C VAL A 8 -2.19 -8.46 -1.82
N PHE A 9 -1.94 -8.05 -0.57
CA PHE A 9 -2.43 -6.77 -0.02
C PHE A 9 -1.40 -5.64 -0.11
N ALA A 10 -0.14 -6.02 -0.35
CA ALA A 10 0.99 -5.11 -0.46
C ALA A 10 1.99 -5.63 -1.50
N ASP A 11 2.51 -4.72 -2.33
CA ASP A 11 3.67 -4.94 -3.20
C ASP A 11 4.84 -4.09 -2.70
N VAL A 12 6.01 -4.72 -2.54
CA VAL A 12 7.23 -4.07 -2.05
C VAL A 12 8.33 -4.18 -3.10
N ILE A 13 8.91 -3.04 -3.46
CA ILE A 13 10.10 -2.97 -4.31
C ILE A 13 11.21 -2.27 -3.54
N VAL A 14 12.31 -3.00 -3.31
CA VAL A 14 13.53 -2.44 -2.69
C VAL A 14 14.35 -1.73 -3.77
N MET A 15 14.67 -0.47 -3.52
CA MET A 15 15.50 0.39 -4.37
C MET A 15 16.83 0.67 -3.65
N ARG A 16 17.76 1.34 -4.34
CA ARG A 16 19.06 1.71 -3.76
C ARG A 16 18.94 2.62 -2.53
N ASP A 17 17.99 3.56 -2.56
CA ASP A 17 17.82 4.64 -1.57
C ASP A 17 16.46 4.62 -0.87
N ALA A 18 15.61 3.66 -1.17
CA ALA A 18 14.21 3.68 -0.76
C ALA A 18 13.52 2.32 -0.89
N VAL A 19 12.32 2.23 -0.30
CA VAL A 19 11.36 1.15 -0.51
C VAL A 19 10.11 1.74 -1.14
N ARG A 20 9.69 1.21 -2.29
CA ARG A 20 8.39 1.53 -2.87
C ARG A 20 7.38 0.51 -2.37
N LEU A 21 6.38 1.00 -1.65
CA LEU A 21 5.29 0.22 -1.08
C LEU A 21 4.00 0.59 -1.79
N ALA A 22 3.33 -0.38 -2.40
CA ALA A 22 1.96 -0.23 -2.87
C ALA A 22 1.04 -1.07 -1.99
N ILE A 23 -0.07 -0.51 -1.53
CA ILE A 23 -1.09 -1.23 -0.73
C ILE A 23 -2.48 -0.96 -1.28
N HIS A 24 -3.38 -1.92 -1.06
CA HIS A 24 -4.78 -1.79 -1.44
C HIS A 24 -5.65 -1.52 -0.20
N LEU A 25 -6.44 -0.45 -0.25
CA LEU A 25 -7.34 0.00 0.82
C LEU A 25 -8.77 0.11 0.29
N HIS A 26 -9.77 -0.10 1.13
CA HIS A 26 -11.19 0.10 0.78
C HIS A 26 -11.67 1.56 0.96
N ARG A 27 -10.81 2.44 1.49
CA ARG A 27 -11.09 3.86 1.70
C ARG A 27 -9.99 4.76 1.14
N ALA A 28 -10.34 6.02 0.91
CA ALA A 28 -9.34 7.05 0.64
C ALA A 28 -8.47 7.29 1.89
N ALA A 29 -7.16 7.07 1.75
CA ALA A 29 -6.17 7.43 2.78
C ALA A 29 -5.66 8.87 2.54
N ASN A 30 -5.08 9.50 3.57
CA ASN A 30 -4.65 10.91 3.52
C ASN A 30 -3.47 11.10 2.52
N PRO A 31 -3.58 11.99 1.51
CA PRO A 31 -2.62 12.09 0.41
C PRO A 31 -1.18 12.51 0.76
N ALA A 32 -0.91 12.98 1.98
CA ALA A 32 0.41 13.50 2.34
C ALA A 32 1.53 12.43 2.35
N LEU A 33 1.19 11.14 2.52
CA LEU A 33 2.16 10.04 2.58
C LEU A 33 2.28 9.25 1.27
N PHE A 34 1.50 9.59 0.25
CA PHE A 34 1.37 8.78 -0.96
C PHE A 34 1.73 9.57 -2.21
N ILE A 35 2.59 8.97 -3.03
CA ILE A 35 3.02 9.50 -4.33
C ILE A 35 1.93 9.30 -5.37
N LYS A 36 1.11 8.26 -5.23
CA LYS A 36 0.06 7.95 -6.21
C LYS A 36 -1.17 7.36 -5.54
N HIS A 37 -2.33 7.87 -5.94
CA HIS A 37 -3.66 7.33 -5.61
C HIS A 37 -4.31 6.83 -6.90
N VAL A 38 -4.75 5.58 -6.91
CA VAL A 38 -5.53 5.02 -8.02
C VAL A 38 -6.79 4.39 -7.43
N SER A 39 -7.96 4.82 -7.87
CA SER A 39 -9.24 4.18 -7.50
C SER A 39 -9.74 3.35 -8.68
N ASP A 40 -10.14 2.11 -8.41
CA ASP A 40 -10.81 1.22 -9.37
C ASP A 40 -12.30 1.03 -9.00
N GLY A 41 -12.93 2.08 -8.47
CA GLY A 41 -14.35 2.12 -8.08
C GLY A 41 -14.69 1.45 -6.75
N THR A 42 -13.97 0.41 -6.34
CA THR A 42 -14.17 -0.29 -5.04
C THR A 42 -12.92 -0.40 -4.18
N ARG A 43 -11.74 -0.25 -4.80
CA ARG A 43 -10.44 -0.36 -4.14
C ARG A 43 -9.57 0.84 -4.49
N PHE A 44 -8.89 1.35 -3.47
CA PHE A 44 -7.89 2.40 -3.56
C PHE A 44 -6.52 1.76 -3.48
N THR A 45 -5.73 1.88 -4.55
CA THR A 45 -4.31 1.54 -4.51
C THR A 45 -3.53 2.80 -4.18
N VAL A 46 -2.82 2.78 -3.07
CA VAL A 46 -1.94 3.87 -2.66
C VAL A 46 -0.49 3.42 -2.73
N VAL A 47 0.37 4.30 -3.23
CA VAL A 47 1.79 4.02 -3.40
C VAL A 47 2.61 5.03 -2.62
N ALA A 48 3.47 4.56 -1.73
CA ALA A 48 4.44 5.37 -0.97
C ALA A 48 5.88 5.02 -1.38
N LYS A 49 6.79 5.99 -1.29
CA LYS A 49 8.25 5.76 -1.38
C LYS A 49 8.84 6.12 -0.02
N LEU A 50 9.24 5.10 0.71
CA LEU A 50 9.79 5.19 2.05
C LEU A 50 11.31 5.27 1.96
N ARG A 51 11.91 6.25 2.62
CA ARG A 51 13.34 6.51 2.74
C ARG A 51 13.80 6.43 4.20
N SER A 52 12.87 6.51 5.16
CA SER A 52 13.17 6.41 6.59
C SER A 52 12.29 5.38 7.31
N VAL A 53 12.72 5.02 8.51
CA VAL A 53 11.94 4.17 9.43
C VAL A 53 10.69 4.91 9.93
N ASP A 54 10.77 6.22 10.14
CA ASP A 54 9.62 7.03 10.56
C ASP A 54 8.49 7.02 9.53
N GLU A 55 8.84 7.05 8.24
CA GLU A 55 7.87 6.91 7.14
C GLU A 55 7.24 5.51 7.12
N LEU A 56 8.00 4.46 7.48
CA LEU A 56 7.46 3.11 7.62
C LEU A 56 6.51 2.99 8.82
N GLU A 57 6.86 3.58 9.96
CA GLU A 57 5.99 3.60 11.14
C GLU A 57 4.71 4.39 10.88
N ALA A 58 4.79 5.50 10.14
CA ALA A 58 3.60 6.23 9.66
C ALA A 58 2.72 5.38 8.72
N MET A 59 3.30 4.40 8.01
CA MET A 59 2.57 3.47 7.14
C MET A 59 1.98 2.26 7.84
N ARG A 60 2.46 1.92 9.05
CA ARG A 60 2.02 0.74 9.82
C ARG A 60 0.48 0.63 9.93
N PRO A 61 -0.29 1.68 10.28
CA PRO A 61 -1.74 1.56 10.40
C PRO A 61 -2.42 1.14 9.10
N PHE A 62 -1.92 1.62 7.95
CA PHE A 62 -2.47 1.31 6.64
C PHE A 62 -2.09 -0.09 6.16
N LEU A 63 -0.89 -0.57 6.54
CA LEU A 63 -0.47 -1.95 6.29
C LEU A 63 -1.33 -2.96 7.06
N VAL A 64 -1.65 -2.66 8.32
CA VAL A 64 -2.56 -3.47 9.13
C VAL A 64 -3.96 -3.49 8.51
N GLU A 65 -4.48 -2.33 8.13
CA GLU A 65 -5.79 -2.23 7.46
C GLU A 65 -5.83 -3.04 6.16
N ALA A 66 -4.83 -2.90 5.30
CA ALA A 66 -4.72 -3.65 4.05
C ALA A 66 -4.62 -5.17 4.30
N TYR A 67 -3.89 -5.57 5.34
CA TYR A 67 -3.78 -6.98 5.75
C TYR A 67 -5.12 -7.54 6.20
N GLU A 68 -5.82 -6.87 7.12
CA GLU A 68 -7.14 -7.29 7.61
C GLU A 68 -8.15 -7.41 6.47
N GLN A 69 -8.16 -6.46 5.54
CA GLN A 69 -9.02 -6.46 4.35
C GLN A 69 -8.69 -7.60 3.37
N SER A 70 -7.47 -8.13 3.40
CA SER A 70 -7.07 -9.28 2.58
C SER A 70 -7.46 -10.63 3.17
N LEU A 71 -7.85 -10.66 4.45
CA LEU A 71 -8.32 -11.85 5.15
C LEU A 71 -9.84 -12.05 5.05
N ALA A 72 -10.59 -10.96 4.80
CA ALA A 72 -12.05 -10.95 4.63
C ALA A 72 -12.47 -11.41 3.23
#